data_AF-A0A8X6NWH1-F1
#
_entry.id   AF-A0A8X6NWH1-F1
#
_cell.length_a   1.000
_cell.length_b   1.000
_cell.length_c   1.000
_cell.angle_alpha   90.00
_cell.angle_beta   90.00
_cell.angle_gamma   90.00
#
_symmetry.space_group_name_H-M   'P 1'
#
loop_
_entity.id
_entity.type
_entity.pdbx_description
1 polymer ?
#
loop_
_entity_poly.entity_id
_entity_poly.type
_entity_poly.pdbx_seq_one_letter_code
_entity_poly.pdbx_strand_id
1 'polypeptide(L)'
;MSYKEELSTLLQPYRGPYEVLAFNPTFYTMSIRGGKTTVSIGRLKSAFILPEETRRIEKDPVLMSEDEGPETTTRSDHRLKLVVRF
;
A
#
# COMPACT_ATOMS: atom_id res chain seq x y z
N MET A 1 10.79 -37.17 29.90
CA MET A 1 10.06 -36.72 28.71
C MET A 1 10.10 -35.20 28.71
N SER A 2 10.83 -34.59 27.78
CA SER A 2 11.03 -33.13 27.75
C SER A 2 10.12 -32.55 26.68
N TYR A 3 9.13 -31.76 27.09
CA TYR A 3 8.25 -31.05 26.17
C TYR A 3 9.06 -29.92 25.55
N LYS A 4 9.35 -30.02 24.25
CA LYS A 4 9.81 -28.86 23.47
C LYS A 4 8.60 -27.96 23.31
N GLU A 5 8.55 -26.89 24.10
CA GLU A 5 7.68 -25.76 23.83
C GLU A 5 8.18 -25.10 22.53
N GLU A 6 7.57 -25.46 21.40
CA GLU A 6 7.66 -24.63 20.21
C GLU A 6 6.98 -23.31 20.55
N LEU A 7 7.78 -22.29 20.87
CA LEU A 7 7.32 -20.92 20.94
C LEU A 7 6.76 -20.56 19.56
N SER A 8 5.44 -20.66 19.42
CA SER A 8 4.68 -20.09 18.31
C SER A 8 4.95 -18.59 18.30
N THR A 9 6.02 -18.18 17.62
CA THR A 9 6.36 -16.77 17.44
C THR A 9 5.19 -16.10 16.75
N LEU A 10 4.72 -14.98 17.30
CA LEU A 10 3.68 -14.15 16.68
C LEU A 10 4.12 -13.76 15.27
N LEU A 11 3.57 -14.45 14.28
CA LEU A 11 3.81 -14.16 12.88
C LEU A 11 3.09 -12.86 12.51
N GLN A 12 3.74 -12.04 11.68
CA GLN A 12 3.11 -10.85 11.16
C GLN A 12 1.86 -11.26 10.34
N PRO A 13 0.68 -10.71 10.65
CA PRO A 13 -0.58 -11.16 10.04
C PRO A 13 -0.72 -10.77 8.57
N TYR A 14 -0.02 -9.71 8.15
CA TYR A 14 -0.03 -9.21 6.79
C TYR A 14 1.40 -9.06 6.28
N ARG A 15 1.57 -9.24 4.97
CA ARG A 15 2.86 -9.06 4.29
C ARG A 15 2.79 -7.80 3.46
N GLY A 16 3.81 -6.95 3.61
CA GLY A 16 4.11 -5.83 2.72
C GLY A 16 3.01 -4.76 2.58
N PRO A 17 3.39 -3.53 2.23
CA PRO A 17 2.62 -2.77 1.27
C PRO A 17 2.88 -3.37 -0.12
N TYR A 18 1.82 -3.55 -0.92
CA TYR A 18 1.98 -3.86 -2.34
C TYR A 18 1.19 -2.87 -3.16
N GLU A 19 1.71 -2.58 -4.34
CA GLU A 19 1.06 -1.72 -5.32
C GLU A 19 -0.18 -2.42 -5.91
N VAL A 20 -1.27 -1.67 -6.01
CA VAL A 20 -2.50 -2.10 -6.67
C VAL A 20 -2.41 -1.71 -8.15
N LEU A 21 -2.46 -2.70 -9.04
CA LEU A 21 -2.43 -2.52 -10.49
C LEU A 21 -3.84 -2.37 -11.08
N ALA A 22 -4.84 -3.04 -10.50
CA ALA A 22 -6.23 -2.94 -10.93
C ALA A 22 -7.20 -3.20 -9.77
N PHE A 23 -8.38 -2.59 -9.84
CA PHE A 23 -9.42 -2.68 -8.83
C PHE A 23 -10.75 -3.15 -9.43
N ASN A 24 -11.41 -4.07 -8.74
CA ASN A 24 -12.80 -4.46 -8.94
C ASN A 24 -13.53 -4.40 -7.59
N PRO A 25 -14.87 -4.29 -7.53
CA PRO A 25 -15.61 -4.11 -6.27
C PRO A 25 -15.29 -5.14 -5.17
N THR A 26 -14.91 -6.36 -5.55
CA THR A 26 -14.64 -7.48 -4.63
C THR A 26 -13.19 -7.97 -4.63
N PHE A 27 -12.39 -7.58 -5.64
CA PHE A 27 -11.05 -8.10 -5.87
C PHE A 27 -10.07 -6.99 -6.29
N TYR A 28 -8.80 -7.15 -5.91
CA TYR A 28 -7.72 -6.27 -6.31
C TYR A 28 -6.63 -7.11 -6.98
N THR A 29 -6.03 -6.58 -8.04
CA THR A 29 -4.84 -7.16 -8.66
C THR A 29 -3.64 -6.33 -8.24
N MET A 30 -2.64 -6.96 -7.63
CA MET A 30 -1.48 -6.30 -7.03
C MET A 30 -0.18 -6.84 -7.61
N SER A 31 0.86 -6.01 -7.59
CA SER A 31 2.24 -6.42 -7.93
C SER A 31 2.89 -7.04 -6.71
N ILE A 32 2.97 -8.37 -6.68
CA ILE A 32 3.61 -9.13 -5.60
C ILE A 32 4.81 -9.87 -6.19
N ARG A 33 6.02 -9.53 -5.73
CA ARG A 33 7.29 -10.14 -6.19
C ARG A 33 7.48 -10.09 -7.72
N GLY A 34 7.06 -8.99 -8.35
CA GLY A 34 7.13 -8.80 -9.80
C GLY A 34 6.08 -9.57 -10.61
N GLY A 35 5.18 -10.32 -9.96
CA GLY A 35 4.04 -10.99 -10.57
C GLY A 35 2.72 -10.28 -10.27
N LYS A 36 1.74 -10.46 -11.16
CA LYS A 36 0.36 -9.99 -10.93
C LYS A 36 -0.42 -11.03 -10.13
N THR A 37 -0.93 -10.64 -8.96
CA THR A 37 -1.73 -11.52 -8.10
C THR A 37 -3.07 -10.88 -7.80
N THR A 38 -4.16 -11.64 -7.97
CA THR A 38 -5.52 -11.18 -7.65
C THR A 38 -5.95 -11.69 -6.28
N VAL A 39 -6.43 -10.80 -5.42
CA VAL A 39 -6.79 -11.07 -4.03
C VAL A 39 -8.15 -10.44 -3.71
N SER A 40 -8.97 -11.11 -2.90
CA SER A 40 -10.26 -10.56 -2.44
C SER A 40 -10.06 -9.49 -1.36
N ILE A 41 -11.01 -8.55 -1.28
CA ILE A 41 -10.95 -7.44 -0.31
C ILE A 41 -10.78 -7.89 1.15
N GLY A 42 -11.35 -9.04 1.53
CA GLY A 42 -11.27 -9.56 2.90
C GLY A 42 -9.87 -10.01 3.35
N ARG A 43 -8.91 -10.15 2.42
CA ARG A 43 -7.52 -10.51 2.72
C ARG A 43 -6.57 -9.32 2.66
N LEU A 44 -7.09 -8.13 2.43
CA LEU A 44 -6.31 -6.91 2.23
C LEU A 44 -6.44 -5.98 3.43
N LYS A 45 -5.40 -5.17 3.61
CA LYS A 45 -5.38 -4.05 4.53
C LYS A 45 -4.71 -2.89 3.82
N SER A 46 -5.26 -1.68 3.96
CA SER A 46 -4.59 -0.49 3.44
C SER A 46 -3.27 -0.27 4.19
N ALA A 47 -2.25 0.13 3.44
CA ALA A 47 -1.00 0.57 4.01
C ALA A 47 -1.04 2.08 4.22
N PHE A 48 -0.53 2.54 5.36
CA PHE A 48 -0.21 3.95 5.55
C PHE A 48 1.17 4.19 4.96
N ILE A 49 1.26 5.06 3.96
CA ILE A 49 2.52 5.42 3.31
C ILE A 49 2.95 6.79 3.84
N LEU A 50 4.15 6.86 4.42
CA LEU A 50 4.71 8.14 4.86
C LEU A 50 5.26 8.93 3.66
N PRO A 51 5.25 10.27 3.67
CA PRO A 51 5.70 11.10 2.55
C PRO A 51 7.17 10.86 2.12
N GLU A 52 8.01 10.34 3.01
CA GLU A 52 9.41 10.01 2.70
C GLU A 52 9.55 8.68 1.96
N GLU A 53 8.57 7.79 2.08
CA GLU A 53 8.55 6.45 1.49
C GLU A 53 7.97 6.45 0.07
N THR A 54 7.12 7.41 -0.28
CA THR A 54 6.62 7.57 -1.67
C THR A 54 7.79 7.75 -2.65
N ARG A 55 8.83 8.50 -2.25
CA ARG A 55 10.07 8.70 -3.04
C ARG A 55 10.86 7.41 -3.28
N ARG A 56 10.64 6.35 -2.48
CA ARG A 56 11.26 5.04 -2.67
C ARG A 56 10.44 4.15 -3.60
N ILE A 57 9.12 4.28 -3.58
CA ILE A 57 8.20 3.56 -4.47
C ILE A 57 8.32 4.10 -5.90
N GLU A 58 8.50 5.41 -6.07
CA GLU A 58 8.73 6.06 -7.37
C GLU A 58 10.08 5.73 -8.02
N LYS A 59 11.02 5.12 -7.26
CA LYS A 59 12.38 4.85 -7.75
C LYS A 59 12.51 3.60 -8.63
N ASP A 60 11.43 2.85 -8.84
CA ASP A 60 11.32 1.89 -9.95
C ASP A 60 10.61 2.60 -11.11
N PRO A 61 11.34 3.15 -12.11
CA PRO A 61 10.75 4.05 -13.08
C PRO A 61 10.08 3.24 -14.19
N VAL A 62 8.75 3.30 -14.24
CA VAL A 62 8.03 3.27 -15.52
C VAL A 62 7.14 4.51 -15.58
N LEU A 63 7.75 5.60 -16.04
CA LEU A 63 7.19 6.60 -16.96
C LEU A 63 5.75 7.10 -16.70
N MET A 64 5.57 8.28 -16.10
CA MET A 64 5.46 9.58 -16.81
C MET A 64 4.73 10.66 -15.98
N SER A 65 5.33 11.86 -16.02
CA SER A 65 4.76 13.23 -15.99
C SER A 65 4.04 13.76 -14.75
N GLU A 66 4.68 14.78 -14.18
CA GLU A 66 4.21 15.78 -13.22
C GLU A 66 3.05 16.60 -13.80
N ASP A 67 1.96 16.76 -13.04
CA ASP A 67 1.02 17.87 -13.21
C ASP A 67 0.63 18.42 -11.84
N GLU A 68 1.07 19.65 -11.56
CA GLU A 68 0.94 20.36 -10.30
C GLU A 68 -0.49 20.91 -10.14
N GLY A 69 -1.32 20.23 -9.33
CA GLY A 69 -2.66 20.70 -8.96
C GLY A 69 -2.63 21.74 -7.81
N PRO A 70 -3.58 22.71 -7.77
CA PRO A 70 -3.51 23.86 -6.87
C PRO A 70 -3.76 23.51 -5.39
N GLU A 71 -2.82 23.94 -4.55
CA GLU A 71 -2.78 23.77 -3.09
C GLU A 71 -3.87 24.63 -2.41
N THR A 72 -4.83 24.02 -1.70
CA THR A 72 -5.83 24.75 -0.90
C THR A 72 -5.71 24.37 0.58
N THR A 73 -5.47 25.36 1.44
CA THR A 73 -5.23 25.19 2.89
C THR A 73 -6.47 25.64 3.67
N THR A 74 -7.06 24.76 4.48
CA THR A 74 -8.05 25.11 5.50
C THR A 74 -7.38 25.28 6.87
N ARG A 75 -7.97 26.11 7.74
CA ARG A 75 -7.46 26.66 9.02
C ARG A 75 -7.31 25.64 10.17
N SER A 76 -7.04 24.39 9.86
CA SER A 76 -6.55 23.39 10.79
C SER A 76 -5.36 22.76 10.09
N ASP A 77 -4.16 22.83 10.68
CA ASP A 77 -2.89 22.34 10.14
C ASP A 77 -2.83 20.80 9.95
N HIS A 78 -3.97 20.19 9.63
CA HIS A 78 -4.03 18.84 9.12
C HIS A 78 -3.95 18.91 7.60
N ARG A 79 -2.72 18.77 7.07
CA ARG A 79 -2.47 18.53 5.65
C ARG A 79 -3.03 17.15 5.27
N LEU A 80 -4.31 17.11 4.90
CA LEU A 80 -4.90 15.96 4.25
C LEU A 80 -4.57 16.06 2.76
N LYS A 81 -3.64 15.23 2.28
CA LYS A 81 -3.53 14.95 0.84
C LYS A 81 -4.72 14.11 0.44
N LEU A 82 -5.78 14.77 0.01
CA LEU A 82 -6.83 14.16 -0.79
C LEU A 82 -6.40 14.23 -2.27
N VAL A 83 -7.10 13.45 -3.11
CA VAL A 83 -7.20 13.57 -4.58
C VAL A 83 -6.25 12.60 -5.34
N VAL A 84 -6.65 11.82 -6.37
CA VAL A 84 -7.84 11.80 -7.27
C VAL A 84 -8.25 10.36 -7.67
N ARG A 85 -9.48 10.25 -8.19
CA ARG A 85 -10.17 9.11 -8.85
C ARG A 85 -9.62 8.74 -10.26
N PHE A 86 -10.06 7.56 -10.71
CA PHE A 86 -9.84 6.89 -12.02
C PHE A 86 -10.01 7.77 -13.26
#